data_AF-A0AA35V930-F1
#
_entry.id   AF-A0AA35V930-F1
#
_cell.length_a   1.000
_cell.length_b   1.000
_cell.length_c   1.000
_cell.angle_alpha   90.00
_cell.angle_beta   90.00
_cell.angle_gamma   90.00
#
_symmetry.space_group_name_H-M   'P 1'
#
loop_
_entity.id
_entity.type
_entity.pdbx_description
1 polymer ?
#
loop_
_entity_poly.entity_id
_entity_poly.type
_entity_poly.pdbx_seq_one_letter_code
_entity_poly.pdbx_strand_id
1 'polypeptide(L)'
;MNSRVEETVVIIVGAGPSGLATAACLYQLSIPYRILEREDCIASLFNKKSYHRLHLHLAKRLCHLPHFPFPESLPTYVSRADFLKYLDDYASHFNIKPIFGNLVQFAKYNEDRKRWNVEAKRIGGKNAEEEVEGLSDFKGEVIHSTEYKSGDIYEKKKVLVVGAGNSGMEIALDLANHGAKTSIVVRSPIHIVSRWSVNLGLMLLKFIPSYLVDSLLVLLIRDGKYPIINVGTFKNIKSREIQVLPALRSIKGGGNEVVFENGKCHQFDVILFATGFKRSTHLWLQGYDCLLKKDGLPKLIFPNHWKGENGLYCVGLARRGLYGAAMDAQNIADHIFNLISK
;
A
#
# COMPACT_ATOMS: atom_id res chain seq x y z
N MET A 1 -0.66 2.89 -35.81
CA MET A 1 -1.31 3.03 -34.49
C MET A 1 -1.51 4.52 -34.26
N ASN A 2 -2.74 5.02 -34.37
CA ASN A 2 -2.99 6.45 -34.14
C ASN A 2 -2.87 6.74 -32.65
N SER A 3 -1.87 7.53 -32.27
CA SER A 3 -1.80 8.14 -30.93
C SER A 3 -2.95 9.15 -30.83
N ARG A 4 -3.88 8.91 -29.90
CA ARG A 4 -4.97 9.84 -29.62
C ARG A 4 -4.46 10.85 -28.59
N VAL A 5 -4.23 12.08 -29.01
CA VAL A 5 -3.89 13.19 -28.11
C VAL A 5 -5.19 13.76 -27.55
N GLU A 6 -5.30 13.83 -26.23
CA GLU A 6 -6.47 14.38 -25.53
C GLU A 6 -5.99 15.30 -24.42
N GLU A 7 -6.68 16.42 -24.23
CA GLU A 7 -6.35 17.42 -23.20
C GLU A 7 -7.35 17.36 -22.03
N THR A 8 -6.85 17.64 -20.83
CA THR A 8 -7.64 17.71 -19.59
C THR A 8 -6.94 18.64 -18.60
N VAL A 9 -7.67 19.16 -17.62
CA VAL A 9 -7.09 20.00 -16.56
C VAL A 9 -6.20 19.18 -15.63
N VAL A 10 -6.67 17.99 -15.23
CA VAL A 10 -5.93 17.10 -14.32
C VAL A 10 -5.80 15.69 -14.91
N ILE A 11 -4.60 15.10 -14.76
CA ILE A 11 -4.35 13.68 -15.00
C ILE A 11 -4.03 13.02 -13.65
N ILE A 12 -4.80 12.00 -13.29
CA ILE A 12 -4.57 11.16 -12.12
C ILE A 12 -3.95 9.84 -12.61
N VAL A 13 -2.84 9.43 -11.99
CA VAL A 13 -2.17 8.16 -12.30
C VAL A 13 -2.49 7.14 -11.21
N GLY A 14 -3.31 6.15 -11.55
CA GLY A 14 -3.77 5.07 -10.68
C GLY A 14 -5.18 5.28 -10.12
N ALA A 15 -5.98 4.21 -10.13
CA ALA A 15 -7.35 4.12 -9.60
C ALA A 15 -7.42 3.34 -8.27
N GLY A 16 -6.36 3.45 -7.45
CA GLY A 16 -6.41 3.03 -6.05
C GLY A 16 -7.20 4.01 -5.17
N PRO A 17 -7.34 3.74 -3.86
CA PRO A 17 -8.09 4.62 -2.96
C PRO A 17 -7.65 6.09 -2.98
N SER A 18 -6.35 6.37 -3.12
CA SER A 18 -5.84 7.73 -3.30
C SER A 18 -6.36 8.41 -4.57
N GLY A 19 -6.33 7.71 -5.71
CA GLY A 19 -6.79 8.28 -6.98
C GLY A 19 -8.30 8.46 -7.03
N LEU A 20 -9.05 7.53 -6.43
CA LEU A 20 -10.51 7.65 -6.28
C LEU A 20 -10.88 8.84 -5.39
N ALA A 21 -10.19 9.02 -4.25
CA ALA A 21 -10.40 10.17 -3.38
C ALA A 21 -10.14 11.50 -4.11
N THR A 22 -9.02 11.59 -4.85
CA THR A 22 -8.70 12.78 -5.65
C THR A 22 -9.78 13.05 -6.70
N ALA A 23 -10.21 12.02 -7.42
CA ALA A 23 -11.24 12.13 -8.44
C ALA A 23 -12.59 12.64 -7.87
N ALA A 24 -13.00 12.16 -6.70
CA ALA A 24 -14.22 12.62 -6.04
C ALA A 24 -14.13 14.09 -5.58
N CYS A 25 -13.00 14.50 -5.00
CA CYS A 25 -12.80 15.90 -4.61
C CYS A 25 -12.80 16.83 -5.84
N LEU A 26 -12.15 16.43 -6.95
CA LEU A 26 -12.20 17.19 -8.20
C LEU A 26 -13.62 17.23 -8.80
N TYR A 27 -14.36 16.12 -8.71
CA TYR A 27 -15.74 16.02 -9.17
C TYR A 27 -16.65 17.01 -8.44
N GLN A 28 -16.54 17.10 -7.11
CA GLN A 28 -17.30 18.06 -6.30
C GLN A 28 -17.07 19.52 -6.72
N LEU A 29 -15.86 19.84 -7.15
CA LEU A 29 -15.47 21.18 -7.60
C LEU A 29 -15.65 21.38 -9.11
N SER A 30 -16.27 20.43 -9.82
CA SER A 30 -16.47 20.45 -11.28
C SER A 30 -15.18 20.64 -12.08
N ILE A 31 -14.05 20.15 -11.57
CA ILE A 31 -12.74 20.24 -12.24
C ILE A 31 -12.58 19.05 -13.21
N PRO A 32 -12.36 19.28 -14.52
CA PRO A 32 -12.15 18.20 -15.47
C PRO A 32 -10.91 17.36 -15.15
N TYR A 33 -11.06 16.04 -15.11
CA TYR A 33 -9.95 15.12 -14.87
C TYR A 33 -10.04 13.86 -15.72
N ARG A 34 -8.91 13.17 -15.85
CA ARG A 34 -8.83 11.80 -16.37
C ARG A 34 -7.99 10.92 -15.46
N ILE A 35 -8.38 9.66 -15.31
CA ILE A 35 -7.64 8.68 -14.51
C ILE A 35 -7.08 7.61 -15.45
N LEU A 36 -5.77 7.37 -15.38
CA LEU A 36 -5.10 6.29 -16.09
C LEU A 36 -4.81 5.16 -15.09
N GLU A 37 -5.38 3.98 -15.32
CA GLU A 37 -5.16 2.79 -14.50
C GLU A 37 -4.56 1.68 -15.36
N ARG A 38 -3.48 1.07 -14.87
CA ARG A 38 -2.76 0.02 -15.61
C ARG A 38 -3.53 -1.31 -15.58
N GLU A 39 -4.28 -1.56 -14.52
CA GLU A 39 -5.10 -2.76 -14.35
C GLU A 39 -6.48 -2.60 -15.00
N ASP A 40 -7.26 -3.66 -14.95
CA ASP A 40 -8.65 -3.75 -15.45
C ASP A 40 -9.72 -3.42 -14.39
N CYS A 41 -9.30 -3.01 -13.19
CA CYS A 41 -10.19 -2.76 -12.07
C CYS A 41 -9.66 -1.65 -11.15
N ILE A 42 -10.57 -1.05 -10.38
CA ILE A 42 -10.21 -0.11 -9.32
C ILE A 42 -9.57 -0.86 -8.15
N ALA A 43 -8.71 -0.14 -7.40
CA ALA A 43 -8.06 -0.63 -6.19
C ALA A 43 -7.46 -2.05 -6.35
N SER A 44 -6.79 -2.28 -7.48
CA SER A 44 -6.20 -3.57 -7.86
C SER A 44 -5.33 -4.22 -6.78
N LEU A 45 -4.68 -3.43 -5.92
CA LEU A 45 -3.96 -3.95 -4.75
C LEU A 45 -4.88 -4.71 -3.79
N PHE A 46 -6.07 -4.17 -3.51
CA PHE A 46 -7.08 -4.83 -2.67
C PHE A 46 -7.82 -5.91 -3.46
N ASN A 47 -8.16 -5.65 -4.72
CA ASN A 47 -8.94 -6.59 -5.53
C ASN A 47 -8.09 -7.82 -5.89
N LYS A 48 -6.96 -7.63 -6.57
CA LYS A 48 -6.16 -8.73 -7.13
C LYS A 48 -4.99 -9.19 -6.27
N LYS A 49 -4.43 -8.33 -5.42
CA LYS A 49 -3.12 -8.59 -4.79
C LYS A 49 -3.16 -8.74 -3.26
N SER A 50 -4.33 -8.71 -2.64
CA SER A 50 -4.47 -8.94 -1.20
C SER A 50 -5.00 -10.34 -0.89
N TYR A 51 -4.75 -10.79 0.34
CA TYR A 51 -5.20 -12.08 0.87
C TYR A 51 -6.66 -12.00 1.36
N HIS A 52 -7.34 -13.16 1.38
CA HIS A 52 -8.78 -13.23 1.59
C HIS A 52 -9.20 -12.75 2.99
N ARG A 53 -8.45 -13.08 4.04
CA ARG A 53 -8.78 -12.71 5.43
C ARG A 53 -8.57 -11.23 5.77
N LEU A 54 -8.07 -10.43 4.83
CA LEU A 54 -7.68 -9.05 5.12
C LEU A 54 -8.87 -8.26 5.69
N HIS A 55 -8.60 -7.55 6.79
CA HIS A 55 -9.46 -6.51 7.33
C HIS A 55 -8.68 -5.21 7.38
N LEU A 56 -9.38 -4.08 7.25
CA LEU A 56 -8.75 -2.79 7.50
C LEU A 56 -8.26 -2.75 8.95
N HIS A 57 -6.98 -2.40 9.09
CA HIS A 57 -6.30 -2.35 10.37
C HIS A 57 -6.79 -1.20 11.28
N LEU A 58 -7.34 -0.15 10.68
CA LEU A 58 -7.89 1.00 11.38
C LEU A 58 -9.42 0.97 11.37
N ALA A 59 -10.03 1.68 12.33
CA ALA A 59 -11.47 1.78 12.42
C ALA A 59 -12.06 2.48 11.18
N LYS A 60 -13.26 2.07 10.75
CA LYS A 60 -13.96 2.56 9.56
C LYS A 60 -14.01 4.10 9.48
N ARG A 61 -14.19 4.77 10.63
CA ARG A 61 -14.21 6.24 10.76
C ARG A 61 -12.92 6.96 10.30
N LEU A 62 -11.81 6.23 10.11
CA LEU A 62 -10.52 6.77 9.65
C LEU A 62 -10.12 6.23 8.28
N CYS A 63 -10.95 5.38 7.70
CA CYS A 63 -10.68 4.70 6.45
C CYS A 63 -11.64 5.10 5.34
N HIS A 64 -12.68 5.89 5.63
CA HIS A 64 -13.58 6.36 4.60
C HIS A 64 -12.86 7.38 3.73
N LEU A 65 -13.26 7.45 2.47
CA LEU A 65 -12.77 8.45 1.52
C LEU A 65 -13.58 9.76 1.67
N PRO A 66 -13.09 10.89 1.12
CA PRO A 66 -13.77 12.17 1.23
C PRO A 66 -15.23 12.11 0.74
N HIS A 67 -16.10 12.85 1.42
CA HIS A 67 -17.51 13.06 1.04
C HIS A 67 -18.41 11.82 1.04
N PHE A 68 -17.93 10.64 1.44
CA PHE A 68 -18.74 9.42 1.46
C PHE A 68 -18.33 8.52 2.64
N PRO A 69 -18.99 8.64 3.81
CA PRO A 69 -18.66 7.81 4.95
C PRO A 69 -19.05 6.35 4.70
N PHE A 70 -18.42 5.42 5.42
CA PHE A 70 -18.90 4.03 5.45
C PHE A 70 -20.32 3.96 6.05
N PRO A 71 -21.16 3.02 5.58
CA PRO A 71 -22.44 2.73 6.21
C PRO A 71 -22.32 2.41 7.70
N GLU A 72 -23.33 2.82 8.49
CA GLU A 72 -23.35 2.57 9.93
C GLU A 72 -23.43 1.07 10.26
N SER A 73 -24.08 0.28 9.41
CA SER A 73 -24.21 -1.17 9.54
C SER A 73 -22.91 -1.95 9.43
N LEU A 74 -21.86 -1.39 8.80
CA LEU A 74 -20.58 -2.07 8.67
C LEU A 74 -19.85 -2.21 10.01
N PRO A 75 -19.07 -3.28 10.22
CA PRO A 75 -18.29 -3.46 11.44
C PRO A 75 -17.22 -2.35 11.60
N THR A 76 -16.74 -2.17 12.83
CA THR A 76 -15.66 -1.20 13.13
C THR A 76 -14.42 -1.42 12.28
N TYR A 77 -14.04 -2.67 12.05
CA TYR A 77 -12.94 -3.06 11.17
C TYR A 77 -13.52 -3.70 9.91
N VAL A 78 -13.47 -2.98 8.80
CA VAL A 78 -14.12 -3.35 7.55
C VAL A 78 -13.38 -4.51 6.90
N SER A 79 -14.11 -5.53 6.43
CA SER A 79 -13.52 -6.65 5.70
C SER A 79 -13.02 -6.20 4.32
N ARG A 80 -12.12 -6.96 3.70
CA ARG A 80 -11.71 -6.73 2.29
C ARG A 80 -12.92 -6.66 1.36
N ALA A 81 -13.88 -7.57 1.50
CA ALA A 81 -15.05 -7.66 0.64
C ALA A 81 -15.94 -6.41 0.78
N ASP A 82 -16.22 -6.00 2.02
CA ASP A 82 -17.02 -4.80 2.29
C ASP A 82 -16.29 -3.53 1.83
N PHE A 83 -14.97 -3.48 1.95
CA PHE A 83 -14.19 -2.34 1.48
C PHE A 83 -14.20 -2.23 -0.05
N LEU A 84 -14.08 -3.34 -0.77
CA LEU A 84 -14.20 -3.35 -2.23
C LEU A 84 -15.58 -2.90 -2.68
N LYS A 85 -16.65 -3.43 -2.05
CA LYS A 85 -18.02 -2.97 -2.30
C LYS A 85 -18.16 -1.47 -2.06
N TYR A 86 -17.64 -0.97 -0.94
CA TYR A 86 -17.63 0.46 -0.64
C TYR A 86 -16.92 1.29 -1.73
N LEU A 87 -15.82 0.81 -2.28
CA LEU A 87 -15.10 1.52 -3.36
C LEU A 87 -15.87 1.50 -4.69
N ASP A 88 -16.57 0.42 -5.00
CA ASP A 88 -17.46 0.34 -6.17
C ASP A 88 -18.65 1.31 -6.02
N ASP A 89 -19.27 1.34 -4.83
CA ASP A 89 -20.34 2.28 -4.48
C ASP A 89 -19.82 3.74 -4.56
N TYR A 90 -18.60 4.00 -4.08
CA TYR A 90 -17.94 5.30 -4.13
C TYR A 90 -17.69 5.77 -5.57
N ALA A 91 -17.11 4.91 -6.40
CA ALA A 91 -16.86 5.22 -7.81
C ALA A 91 -18.16 5.49 -8.57
N SER A 92 -19.22 4.73 -8.27
CA SER A 92 -20.55 4.92 -8.85
C SER A 92 -21.18 6.24 -8.41
N HIS A 93 -21.11 6.58 -7.13
CA HIS A 93 -21.68 7.80 -6.56
C HIS A 93 -21.08 9.08 -7.16
N PHE A 94 -19.76 9.12 -7.37
CA PHE A 94 -19.07 10.26 -7.97
C PHE A 94 -18.85 10.13 -9.49
N ASN A 95 -19.48 9.15 -10.15
CA ASN A 95 -19.36 8.88 -11.58
C ASN A 95 -17.88 8.79 -12.06
N ILE A 96 -17.03 8.17 -11.24
CA ILE A 96 -15.60 8.03 -11.50
C ILE A 96 -15.38 6.91 -12.53
N LYS A 97 -14.79 7.24 -13.68
CA LYS A 97 -14.56 6.31 -14.79
C LYS A 97 -13.07 6.24 -15.17
N PRO A 98 -12.29 5.35 -14.54
CA PRO A 98 -10.90 5.16 -14.92
C PRO A 98 -10.74 4.56 -16.31
N ILE A 99 -9.68 4.95 -16.98
CA ILE A 99 -9.29 4.38 -18.27
C ILE A 99 -8.34 3.23 -18.00
N PHE A 100 -8.91 2.04 -17.90
CA PHE A 100 -8.21 0.80 -17.57
C PHE A 100 -7.25 0.32 -18.65
N GLY A 101 -6.30 -0.53 -18.26
CA GLY A 101 -5.30 -1.10 -19.15
C GLY A 101 -4.29 -0.10 -19.68
N ASN A 102 -4.14 1.09 -19.08
CA ASN A 102 -3.24 2.14 -19.53
C ASN A 102 -2.09 2.32 -18.53
N LEU A 103 -0.93 1.76 -18.88
CA LEU A 103 0.30 1.95 -18.10
C LEU A 103 0.96 3.26 -18.51
N VAL A 104 1.04 4.23 -17.59
CA VAL A 104 1.85 5.44 -17.78
C VAL A 104 3.32 5.03 -17.84
N GLN A 105 3.97 5.35 -18.96
CA GLN A 105 5.39 5.05 -19.19
C GLN A 105 6.26 6.29 -19.08
N PHE A 106 5.67 7.46 -19.29
CA PHE A 106 6.39 8.72 -19.34
C PHE A 106 5.50 9.88 -18.92
N ALA A 107 6.03 10.79 -18.11
CA ALA A 107 5.43 12.08 -17.79
C ALA A 107 6.53 13.15 -17.69
N LYS A 108 6.40 14.23 -18.46
CA LYS A 108 7.34 15.35 -18.45
C LYS A 108 6.59 16.68 -18.56
N TYR A 109 7.03 17.66 -17.78
CA TYR A 109 6.56 19.02 -17.91
C TYR A 109 7.15 19.70 -19.15
N ASN A 110 6.29 20.33 -19.93
CA ASN A 110 6.65 21.13 -21.09
C ASN A 110 6.60 22.61 -20.68
N GLU A 111 7.77 23.25 -20.58
CA GLU A 111 7.91 24.65 -20.19
C GLU A 111 7.26 25.61 -21.18
N ASP A 112 7.41 25.36 -22.48
CA ASP A 112 6.87 26.23 -23.54
C ASP A 112 5.33 26.31 -23.49
N ARG A 113 4.69 25.17 -23.27
CA ARG A 113 3.22 25.04 -23.21
C ARG A 113 2.65 25.19 -21.81
N LYS A 114 3.50 25.23 -20.77
CA LYS A 114 3.14 25.20 -19.35
C LYS A 114 2.18 24.07 -18.99
N ARG A 115 2.44 22.86 -19.52
CA ARG A 115 1.57 21.67 -19.40
C ARG A 115 2.38 20.40 -19.22
N TRP A 116 1.77 19.39 -18.61
CA TRP A 116 2.35 18.04 -18.55
C TRP A 116 2.01 17.24 -19.79
N ASN A 117 3.03 16.63 -20.40
CA ASN A 117 2.86 15.60 -21.42
C ASN A 117 2.95 14.23 -20.72
N VAL A 118 1.87 13.45 -20.80
CA VAL A 118 1.79 12.10 -20.19
C VAL A 118 1.53 11.08 -21.30
N GLU A 119 2.42 10.10 -21.41
CA GLU A 119 2.31 9.02 -22.38
C GLU A 119 1.97 7.71 -21.65
N ALA A 120 0.91 7.06 -22.13
CA ALA A 120 0.46 5.77 -21.61
C ALA A 120 0.36 4.74 -22.74
N LYS A 121 0.75 3.51 -22.40
CA LYS A 121 0.67 2.36 -23.28
C LYS A 121 -0.45 1.45 -22.85
N ARG A 122 -1.29 1.06 -23.82
CA ARG A 122 -2.32 0.07 -23.57
C ARG A 122 -1.67 -1.30 -23.37
N ILE A 123 -1.82 -1.87 -22.19
CA ILE A 123 -1.33 -3.21 -21.85
C ILE A 123 -2.50 -4.19 -21.84
N GLY A 124 -2.38 -5.29 -22.58
CA GLY A 124 -3.41 -6.32 -22.72
C GLY A 124 -3.47 -7.28 -21.54
N GLY A 125 -3.49 -6.77 -20.30
CA GLY A 125 -3.63 -7.59 -19.08
C GLY A 125 -2.43 -8.49 -18.73
N LYS A 126 -1.30 -8.42 -19.45
CA LYS A 126 -0.07 -9.10 -19.05
C LYS A 126 0.59 -8.34 -17.90
N ASN A 127 0.58 -8.94 -16.71
CA ASN A 127 1.32 -8.46 -15.55
C ASN A 127 2.82 -8.47 -15.87
N ALA A 128 3.52 -7.40 -15.51
CA ALA A 128 4.96 -7.46 -15.38
C ALA A 128 5.26 -8.26 -14.10
N GLU A 129 5.79 -9.46 -14.24
CA GLU A 129 6.33 -10.23 -13.14
C GLU A 129 7.66 -9.57 -12.72
N GLU A 130 7.77 -9.17 -11.45
CA GLU A 130 9.05 -8.75 -10.89
C GLU A 130 9.74 -10.02 -10.37
N GLU A 131 10.74 -10.51 -11.09
CA GLU A 131 11.58 -11.62 -10.63
C GLU A 131 12.31 -11.22 -9.34
N VAL A 132 12.31 -12.10 -8.35
CA VAL A 132 13.06 -11.91 -7.12
C VAL A 132 14.51 -12.36 -7.35
N GLU A 133 15.39 -11.39 -7.61
CA GLU A 133 16.83 -11.63 -7.79
C GLU A 133 17.43 -12.40 -6.59
N GLY A 134 18.25 -13.42 -6.87
CA GLY A 134 19.05 -14.13 -5.87
C GLY A 134 18.45 -15.41 -5.28
N LEU A 135 17.37 -15.93 -5.85
CA LEU A 135 16.67 -17.15 -5.37
C LEU A 135 16.62 -18.30 -6.37
N SER A 136 17.33 -18.21 -7.49
CA SER A 136 17.35 -19.23 -8.57
C SER A 136 17.68 -20.64 -8.09
N ASP A 137 18.39 -20.75 -6.97
CA ASP A 137 18.92 -22.01 -6.47
C ASP A 137 17.99 -22.73 -5.47
N PHE A 138 16.92 -22.07 -5.01
CA PHE A 138 15.93 -22.67 -4.11
C PHE A 138 14.97 -23.54 -4.91
N LYS A 139 14.85 -24.83 -4.55
CA LYS A 139 13.99 -25.78 -5.27
C LYS A 139 12.53 -25.79 -4.81
N GLY A 140 12.21 -25.10 -3.71
CA GLY A 140 10.84 -24.95 -3.22
C GLY A 140 10.11 -23.79 -3.88
N GLU A 141 8.88 -23.55 -3.43
CA GLU A 141 8.05 -22.45 -3.92
C GLU A 141 8.55 -21.11 -3.37
N VAL A 142 8.67 -20.10 -4.22
CA VAL A 142 9.00 -18.73 -3.83
C VAL A 142 7.89 -17.82 -4.30
N ILE A 143 7.26 -17.10 -3.37
CA ILE A 143 6.19 -16.15 -3.69
C ILE A 143 6.36 -14.85 -2.92
N HIS A 144 5.81 -13.76 -3.46
CA HIS A 144 5.63 -12.52 -2.72
C HIS A 144 4.24 -12.48 -2.05
N SER A 145 4.09 -11.66 -1.01
CA SER A 145 2.81 -11.47 -0.29
C SER A 145 1.64 -11.04 -1.17
N THR A 146 1.90 -10.55 -2.39
CA THR A 146 0.90 -10.19 -3.39
C THR A 146 0.25 -11.39 -4.10
N GLU A 147 0.92 -12.54 -4.07
CA GLU A 147 0.44 -13.79 -4.67
C GLU A 147 -0.29 -14.66 -3.65
N TYR A 148 0.01 -14.46 -2.37
CA TYR A 148 -0.64 -15.17 -1.27
C TYR A 148 -2.14 -14.81 -1.15
N LYS A 149 -2.98 -15.85 -0.99
CA LYS A 149 -4.44 -15.71 -0.84
C LYS A 149 -4.97 -16.24 0.48
N SER A 150 -4.52 -17.41 0.90
CA SER A 150 -5.05 -18.15 2.03
C SER A 150 -4.03 -19.19 2.50
N GLY A 151 -4.07 -19.53 3.80
CA GLY A 151 -3.19 -20.52 4.40
C GLY A 151 -3.56 -21.98 4.11
N ASP A 152 -4.78 -22.24 3.66
CA ASP A 152 -5.34 -23.59 3.41
C ASP A 152 -4.48 -24.47 2.50
N ILE A 153 -3.92 -23.93 1.42
CA ILE A 153 -3.07 -24.68 0.48
C ILE A 153 -1.65 -25.00 1.02
N TYR A 154 -1.33 -24.54 2.24
CA TYR A 154 -0.04 -24.72 2.90
C TYR A 154 -0.09 -25.66 4.10
N GLU A 155 -1.20 -26.38 4.30
CA GLU A 155 -1.34 -27.36 5.38
C GLU A 155 -0.12 -28.31 5.43
N LYS A 156 0.47 -28.50 6.62
CA LYS A 156 1.66 -29.34 6.89
C LYS A 156 2.97 -28.92 6.21
N LYS A 157 2.97 -27.97 5.27
CA LYS A 157 4.17 -27.43 4.64
C LYS A 157 5.00 -26.62 5.64
N LYS A 158 6.32 -26.63 5.48
CA LYS A 158 7.25 -25.73 6.18
C LYS A 158 7.36 -24.42 5.42
N VAL A 159 6.76 -23.37 5.96
CA VAL A 159 6.68 -22.06 5.30
C VAL A 159 7.52 -21.04 6.05
N LEU A 160 8.43 -20.39 5.33
CA LEU A 160 9.25 -19.30 5.83
C LEU A 160 8.68 -17.95 5.36
N VAL A 161 8.16 -17.15 6.29
CA VAL A 161 7.73 -15.78 6.01
C VAL A 161 8.88 -14.81 6.24
N VAL A 162 9.35 -14.17 5.17
CA VAL A 162 10.44 -13.19 5.20
C VAL A 162 9.88 -11.79 5.39
N GLY A 163 10.01 -11.25 6.60
CA GLY A 163 9.55 -9.92 6.96
C GLY A 163 8.43 -9.95 7.99
N ALA A 164 8.55 -9.08 9.00
CA ALA A 164 7.68 -9.06 10.17
C ALA A 164 6.81 -7.80 10.24
N GLY A 165 6.48 -7.20 9.11
CA GLY A 165 5.48 -6.11 9.03
C GLY A 165 4.05 -6.62 9.19
N ASN A 166 3.04 -5.75 9.06
CA ASN A 166 1.63 -6.13 9.21
C ASN A 166 1.26 -7.33 8.31
N SER A 167 1.58 -7.28 7.02
CA SER A 167 1.32 -8.41 6.11
C SER A 167 2.02 -9.69 6.57
N GLY A 168 3.30 -9.62 6.95
CA GLY A 168 4.05 -10.81 7.38
C GLY A 168 3.47 -11.45 8.63
N MET A 169 3.05 -10.65 9.62
CA MET A 169 2.41 -11.15 10.84
C MET A 169 1.02 -11.73 10.59
N GLU A 170 0.21 -11.12 9.72
CA GLU A 170 -1.12 -11.65 9.38
C GLU A 170 -1.02 -12.94 8.58
N ILE A 171 -0.11 -12.99 7.61
CA ILE A 171 0.13 -14.19 6.80
C ILE A 171 0.69 -15.32 7.67
N ALA A 172 1.66 -15.05 8.53
CA ALA A 172 2.21 -16.07 9.44
C ALA A 172 1.14 -16.62 10.40
N LEU A 173 0.24 -15.78 10.89
CA LEU A 173 -0.89 -16.22 11.70
C LEU A 173 -1.88 -17.07 10.90
N ASP A 174 -2.19 -16.66 9.66
CA ASP A 174 -3.12 -17.41 8.81
C ASP A 174 -2.58 -18.79 8.44
N LEU A 175 -1.31 -18.86 8.07
CA LEU A 175 -0.59 -20.12 7.82
C LEU A 175 -0.63 -21.05 9.04
N ALA A 176 -0.31 -20.53 10.22
CA ALA A 176 -0.34 -21.32 11.45
C ALA A 176 -1.75 -21.84 11.77
N ASN A 177 -2.79 -21.00 11.58
CA ASN A 177 -4.18 -21.41 11.79
C ASN A 177 -4.65 -22.51 10.83
N HIS A 178 -4.05 -22.59 9.64
CA HIS A 178 -4.32 -23.62 8.64
C HIS A 178 -3.32 -24.80 8.71
N GLY A 179 -2.59 -24.95 9.82
CA GLY A 179 -1.75 -26.13 10.07
C GLY A 179 -0.42 -26.15 9.32
N ALA A 180 0.03 -25.02 8.76
CA ALA A 180 1.38 -24.90 8.21
C ALA A 180 2.42 -24.80 9.34
N LYS A 181 3.59 -25.44 9.15
CA LYS A 181 4.75 -25.30 10.04
C LYS A 181 5.43 -23.96 9.74
N THR A 182 5.03 -22.94 10.49
CA THR A 182 5.33 -21.55 10.12
C THR A 182 6.55 -21.02 10.87
N SER A 183 7.49 -20.45 10.11
CA SER A 183 8.62 -19.68 10.64
C SER A 183 8.57 -18.25 10.10
N ILE A 184 8.94 -17.26 10.91
CA ILE A 184 8.96 -15.85 10.52
C ILE A 184 10.33 -15.22 10.78
N VAL A 185 10.84 -14.46 9.81
CA VAL A 185 12.10 -13.73 9.92
C VAL A 185 11.86 -12.33 10.48
N VAL A 186 12.51 -12.05 11.62
CA VAL A 186 12.51 -10.74 12.27
C VAL A 186 13.94 -10.18 12.25
N ARG A 187 14.21 -9.23 11.34
CA ARG A 187 15.55 -8.65 11.15
C ARG A 187 15.88 -7.50 12.09
N SER A 188 14.89 -6.88 12.69
CA SER A 188 15.07 -5.70 13.54
C SER A 188 13.99 -5.67 14.62
N PRO A 189 14.23 -4.95 15.73
CA PRO A 189 13.21 -4.72 16.74
C PRO A 189 11.91 -4.21 16.11
N ILE A 190 10.79 -4.79 16.55
CA ILE A 190 9.45 -4.46 16.13
C ILE A 190 8.68 -3.84 17.30
N HIS A 191 7.97 -2.74 17.04
CA HIS A 191 7.05 -2.17 18.01
C HIS A 191 5.66 -2.78 17.78
N ILE A 192 5.16 -3.51 18.77
CA ILE A 192 3.85 -4.15 18.71
C ILE A 192 2.86 -3.27 19.47
N VAL A 193 1.77 -2.89 18.82
CA VAL A 193 0.67 -2.16 19.43
C VAL A 193 -0.62 -2.96 19.35
N SER A 194 -1.46 -2.82 20.37
CA SER A 194 -2.81 -3.38 20.31
C SER A 194 -3.70 -2.50 19.44
N ARG A 195 -4.75 -3.09 18.86
CA ARG A 195 -5.84 -2.34 18.18
C ARG A 195 -6.43 -1.24 19.08
N TRP A 196 -6.48 -1.48 20.39
CA TRP A 196 -6.98 -0.54 21.38
C TRP A 196 -6.08 0.69 21.52
N SER A 197 -4.76 0.49 21.63
CA SER A 197 -3.78 1.58 21.74
C SER A 197 -3.79 2.49 20.51
N VAL A 198 -3.91 1.91 19.32
CA VAL A 198 -4.05 2.66 18.06
C VAL A 198 -5.35 3.46 18.04
N ASN A 199 -6.47 2.86 18.44
CA ASN A 199 -7.75 3.54 18.47
C ASN A 199 -7.80 4.69 19.49
N LEU A 200 -7.12 4.55 20.64
CA LEU A 200 -6.99 5.59 21.64
C LEU A 200 -6.19 6.78 21.11
N GLY A 201 -5.00 6.54 20.52
CA GLY A 201 -4.20 7.59 19.90
C GLY A 201 -4.98 8.35 18.81
N LEU A 202 -5.73 7.63 17.98
CA LEU A 202 -6.54 8.24 16.92
C LEU A 202 -7.80 8.95 17.45
N MET A 203 -8.34 8.54 18.61
CA MET A 203 -9.42 9.27 19.28
C MET A 203 -8.92 10.61 19.82
N LEU A 204 -7.68 10.66 20.31
CA LEU A 204 -7.05 11.87 20.81
C LEU A 204 -6.82 12.92 19.72
N LEU A 205 -6.63 12.52 18.44
CA LEU A 205 -6.56 13.46 17.31
C LEU A 205 -7.80 14.34 17.15
N LYS A 206 -8.94 13.94 17.71
CA LYS A 206 -10.16 14.77 17.70
C LYS A 206 -10.11 15.93 18.70
N PHE A 207 -9.31 15.80 19.74
CA PHE A 207 -9.32 16.71 20.90
C PHE A 207 -8.01 17.48 21.06
N ILE A 208 -6.92 16.98 20.49
CA ILE A 208 -5.61 17.61 20.57
C ILE A 208 -4.92 17.67 19.19
N PRO A 209 -4.13 18.72 18.92
CA PRO A 209 -3.38 18.88 17.68
C PRO A 209 -2.57 17.63 17.29
N SER A 210 -2.51 17.36 15.98
CA SER A 210 -1.83 16.18 15.44
C SER A 210 -0.37 16.07 15.87
N TYR A 211 0.35 17.18 16.02
CA TYR A 211 1.75 17.17 16.49
C TYR A 211 1.91 16.68 17.94
N LEU A 212 0.91 16.89 18.80
CA LEU A 212 0.93 16.38 20.18
C LEU A 212 0.63 14.89 20.22
N VAL A 213 -0.34 14.43 19.43
CA VAL A 213 -0.63 12.99 19.30
C VAL A 213 0.55 12.27 18.65
N ASP A 214 1.13 12.86 17.62
CA ASP A 214 2.34 12.35 16.97
C ASP A 214 3.49 12.34 17.98
N SER A 215 3.67 13.35 18.83
CA SER A 215 4.72 13.35 19.88
C SER A 215 4.49 12.25 20.92
N LEU A 216 3.23 12.00 21.32
CA LEU A 216 2.85 10.91 22.24
C LEU A 216 3.03 9.53 21.60
N LEU A 217 2.70 9.38 20.31
CA LEU A 217 2.92 8.17 19.53
C LEU A 217 4.41 7.97 19.22
N VAL A 218 5.19 9.02 19.00
CA VAL A 218 6.66 8.99 18.79
C VAL A 218 7.39 8.59 20.07
N LEU A 219 6.88 8.95 21.25
CA LEU A 219 7.31 8.39 22.54
C LEU A 219 7.13 6.86 22.61
N LEU A 220 6.18 6.31 21.85
CA LEU A 220 5.96 4.86 21.69
C LEU A 220 6.65 4.27 20.43
N ILE A 221 7.07 5.11 19.49
CA ILE A 221 7.58 4.79 18.14
C ILE A 221 8.92 5.54 17.94
N ARG A 222 9.95 5.13 18.66
CA ARG A 222 11.21 5.89 18.74
C ARG A 222 12.06 5.85 17.44
N ASP A 223 11.72 4.98 16.48
CA ASP A 223 12.60 4.68 15.32
C ASP A 223 11.95 4.83 13.93
N GLY A 224 10.85 5.58 13.78
CA GLY A 224 10.23 5.81 12.46
C GLY A 224 9.68 4.55 11.77
N LYS A 225 9.56 3.43 12.51
CA LYS A 225 8.98 2.16 12.06
C LYS A 225 7.51 2.09 12.47
N TYR A 226 6.65 1.72 11.52
CA TYR A 226 5.23 1.57 11.77
C TYR A 226 4.97 0.53 12.86
N PRO A 227 4.13 0.82 13.86
CA PRO A 227 3.81 -0.16 14.87
C PRO A 227 2.94 -1.26 14.24
N ILE A 228 3.26 -2.49 14.57
CA ILE A 228 2.57 -3.68 14.05
C ILE A 228 1.36 -3.96 14.92
N ILE A 229 0.20 -4.05 14.29
CA ILE A 229 -1.04 -4.31 15.00
C ILE A 229 -1.14 -5.80 15.30
N ASN A 230 -1.05 -6.17 16.57
CA ASN A 230 -1.21 -7.56 16.97
C ASN A 230 -2.68 -7.99 16.83
N VAL A 231 -2.91 -8.96 15.96
CA VAL A 231 -4.23 -9.58 15.72
C VAL A 231 -4.30 -11.04 16.21
N GLY A 232 -3.28 -11.51 16.93
CA GLY A 232 -3.21 -12.87 17.48
C GLY A 232 -1.85 -13.53 17.32
N THR A 233 -1.02 -13.07 16.38
CA THR A 233 0.28 -13.67 16.03
C THR A 233 1.20 -13.83 17.24
N PHE A 234 1.15 -12.90 18.19
CA PHE A 234 2.00 -12.96 19.38
C PHE A 234 1.66 -14.13 20.32
N LYS A 235 0.39 -14.56 20.36
CA LYS A 235 -0.03 -15.75 21.13
C LYS A 235 0.66 -16.99 20.56
N ASN A 236 0.62 -17.16 19.23
CA ASN A 236 1.19 -18.30 18.54
C ASN A 236 2.73 -18.30 18.56
N ILE A 237 3.36 -17.12 18.59
CA ILE A 237 4.80 -17.00 18.84
C ILE A 237 5.13 -17.48 20.27
N LYS A 238 4.36 -17.05 21.27
CA LYS A 238 4.57 -17.47 22.67
C LYS A 238 4.33 -18.97 22.89
N SER A 239 3.33 -19.56 22.22
CA SER A 239 3.07 -20.99 22.26
C SER A 239 4.03 -21.82 21.40
N ARG A 240 4.94 -21.17 20.66
CA ARG A 240 5.91 -21.78 19.71
C ARG A 240 5.26 -22.46 18.50
N GLU A 241 4.00 -22.18 18.22
CA GLU A 241 3.35 -22.55 16.95
C GLU A 241 3.94 -21.79 15.76
N ILE A 242 4.40 -20.55 15.99
CA ILE A 242 5.17 -19.77 15.01
C ILE A 242 6.60 -19.62 15.51
N GLN A 243 7.55 -20.14 14.74
CA GLN A 243 8.98 -20.03 15.05
C GLN A 243 9.55 -18.69 14.60
N VAL A 244 10.25 -17.97 15.48
CA VAL A 244 10.96 -16.73 15.11
C VAL A 244 12.42 -17.06 14.75
N LEU A 245 12.86 -16.60 13.58
CA LEU A 245 14.20 -16.79 13.07
C LEU A 245 14.89 -15.43 12.81
N PRO A 246 16.23 -15.35 12.92
CA PRO A 246 16.97 -14.13 12.60
C PRO A 246 17.05 -13.92 11.10
N ALA A 247 17.82 -12.93 10.64
CA ALA A 247 17.91 -12.63 9.22
C ALA A 247 18.48 -13.82 8.40
N LEU A 248 18.04 -13.90 7.15
CA LEU A 248 18.59 -14.83 6.17
C LEU A 248 20.01 -14.42 5.83
N ARG A 249 20.90 -15.41 5.76
CA ARG A 249 22.27 -15.24 5.28
C ARG A 249 22.41 -15.71 3.83
N SER A 250 21.93 -16.92 3.53
CA SER A 250 22.01 -17.50 2.18
C SER A 250 21.06 -18.69 2.04
N ILE A 251 20.85 -19.13 0.80
CA ILE A 251 20.25 -20.43 0.48
C ILE A 251 21.39 -21.34 0.04
N LYS A 252 21.40 -22.59 0.52
CA LYS A 252 22.40 -23.55 0.06
C LYS A 252 22.03 -23.97 -1.38
N GLY A 253 22.99 -23.84 -2.29
CA GLY A 253 22.79 -24.12 -3.71
C GLY A 253 22.24 -25.53 -3.96
N GLY A 254 21.17 -25.62 -4.76
CA GLY A 254 20.61 -26.88 -5.25
C GLY A 254 19.69 -27.63 -4.27
N GLY A 255 19.22 -26.99 -3.19
CA GLY A 255 18.36 -27.61 -2.18
C GLY A 255 17.29 -26.69 -1.59
N ASN A 256 16.63 -27.19 -0.54
CA ASN A 256 15.57 -26.50 0.20
C ASN A 256 16.07 -25.91 1.53
N GLU A 257 17.39 -25.80 1.71
CA GLU A 257 18.01 -25.35 2.96
C GLU A 257 18.31 -23.86 2.95
N VAL A 258 17.81 -23.18 3.99
CA VAL A 258 18.03 -21.77 4.26
C VAL A 258 18.98 -21.63 5.45
N VAL A 259 20.03 -20.84 5.26
CA VAL A 259 21.05 -20.51 6.28
C VAL A 259 20.74 -19.15 6.87
N PHE A 260 20.75 -19.06 8.18
CA PHE A 260 20.46 -17.85 8.94
C PHE A 260 21.74 -17.23 9.53
N GLU A 261 21.70 -15.95 9.91
CA GLU A 261 22.86 -15.23 10.47
C GLU A 261 23.46 -15.88 11.72
N ASN A 262 22.66 -16.60 12.50
CA ASN A 262 23.13 -17.35 13.66
C ASN A 262 23.82 -18.69 13.30
N GLY A 263 24.06 -18.96 12.02
CA GLY A 263 24.68 -20.19 11.52
C GLY A 263 23.75 -21.40 11.45
N LYS A 264 22.51 -21.31 11.95
CA LYS A 264 21.54 -22.42 11.87
C LYS A 264 21.03 -22.58 10.44
N CYS A 265 20.73 -23.82 10.08
CA CYS A 265 20.13 -24.18 8.81
C CYS A 265 18.76 -24.82 9.05
N HIS A 266 17.77 -24.45 8.25
CA HIS A 266 16.44 -25.05 8.28
C HIS A 266 15.96 -25.35 6.85
N GLN A 267 15.18 -26.41 6.70
CA GLN A 267 14.55 -26.76 5.43
C GLN A 267 13.15 -26.17 5.32
N PHE A 268 12.82 -25.61 4.17
CA PHE A 268 11.50 -25.05 3.88
C PHE A 268 10.97 -25.55 2.55
N ASP A 269 9.66 -25.72 2.47
CA ASP A 269 8.96 -26.05 1.23
C ASP A 269 8.59 -24.77 0.46
N VAL A 270 8.37 -23.67 1.20
CA VAL A 270 7.94 -22.38 0.66
C VAL A 270 8.67 -21.22 1.34
N ILE A 271 9.12 -20.24 0.55
CA ILE A 271 9.58 -18.93 1.03
C ILE A 271 8.59 -17.85 0.56
N LEU A 272 8.00 -17.15 1.53
CA LEU A 272 7.02 -16.09 1.28
C LEU A 272 7.60 -14.73 1.68
N PHE A 273 7.81 -13.86 0.71
CA PHE A 273 8.33 -12.52 0.94
C PHE A 273 7.23 -11.54 1.32
N ALA A 274 7.26 -11.07 2.57
CA ALA A 274 6.43 -10.00 3.10
C ALA A 274 7.28 -8.74 3.37
N THR A 275 8.15 -8.41 2.42
CA THR A 275 9.17 -7.36 2.53
C THR A 275 8.69 -5.96 2.14
N GLY A 276 7.40 -5.82 1.80
CA GLY A 276 6.80 -4.56 1.38
C GLY A 276 7.01 -4.28 -0.11
N PHE A 277 6.75 -3.03 -0.52
CA PHE A 277 6.67 -2.63 -1.92
C PHE A 277 7.73 -1.58 -2.27
N LYS A 278 8.31 -1.71 -3.47
CA LYS A 278 9.10 -0.65 -4.11
C LYS A 278 8.19 0.28 -4.90
N ARG A 279 8.61 1.54 -5.06
CA ARG A 279 7.88 2.57 -5.79
C ARG A 279 8.58 2.81 -7.12
N SER A 280 7.83 2.77 -8.21
CA SER A 280 8.36 2.90 -9.58
C SER A 280 8.23 4.31 -10.16
N THR A 281 7.80 5.30 -9.38
CA THR A 281 7.53 6.67 -9.87
C THR A 281 8.73 7.29 -10.61
N HIS A 282 9.94 7.07 -10.10
CA HIS A 282 11.18 7.57 -10.70
C HIS A 282 11.49 6.97 -12.09
N LEU A 283 10.83 5.86 -12.48
CA LEU A 283 11.05 5.22 -13.79
C LEU A 283 10.29 5.92 -14.92
N TRP A 284 9.21 6.64 -14.61
CA TRP A 284 8.32 7.25 -15.62
C TRP A 284 8.10 8.75 -15.42
N LEU A 285 8.23 9.29 -14.21
CA LEU A 285 8.04 10.71 -13.93
C LEU A 285 9.37 11.48 -14.04
N GLN A 286 9.51 12.34 -15.05
CA GLN A 286 10.65 13.25 -15.14
C GLN A 286 10.49 14.44 -14.18
N GLY A 287 11.61 14.92 -13.62
CA GLY A 287 11.60 16.01 -12.64
C GLY A 287 10.94 15.63 -11.32
N TYR A 288 10.81 14.33 -11.02
CA TYR A 288 10.19 13.85 -9.78
C TYR A 288 10.86 14.40 -8.53
N ASP A 289 12.12 14.78 -8.63
CA ASP A 289 12.96 15.24 -7.53
C ASP A 289 12.51 16.57 -6.95
N CYS A 290 11.68 17.38 -7.63
CA CYS A 290 11.07 18.54 -6.97
C CYS A 290 10.13 18.14 -5.82
N LEU A 291 9.60 16.90 -5.84
CA LEU A 291 8.58 16.43 -4.89
C LEU A 291 9.00 15.17 -4.11
N LEU A 292 9.70 14.24 -4.75
CA LEU A 292 9.99 12.91 -4.24
C LEU A 292 11.50 12.67 -4.07
N LYS A 293 11.84 11.85 -3.08
CA LYS A 293 13.17 11.27 -2.86
C LYS A 293 13.37 10.09 -3.81
N LYS A 294 14.62 9.61 -3.91
CA LYS A 294 14.97 8.43 -4.73
C LYS A 294 14.21 7.15 -4.34
N ASP A 295 13.78 7.03 -3.09
CA ASP A 295 12.96 5.89 -2.60
C ASP A 295 11.46 6.03 -2.94
N GLY A 296 11.07 7.11 -3.63
CA GLY A 296 9.71 7.44 -4.02
C GLY A 296 8.84 8.04 -2.91
N LEU A 297 9.40 8.39 -1.74
CA LEU A 297 8.69 9.11 -0.69
C LEU A 297 8.79 10.62 -0.88
N PRO A 298 7.86 11.41 -0.33
CA PRO A 298 7.93 12.86 -0.42
C PRO A 298 9.17 13.43 0.27
N LYS A 299 9.70 14.53 -0.27
CA LYS A 299 10.81 15.28 0.34
C LYS A 299 10.40 15.94 1.65
N LEU A 300 9.27 16.64 1.62
CA LEU A 300 8.70 17.30 2.78
C LEU A 300 7.89 16.31 3.63
N ILE A 301 7.64 16.70 4.88
CA ILE A 301 6.83 15.92 5.82
C ILE A 301 5.37 16.40 5.82
N PHE A 302 4.48 15.52 6.27
CA PHE A 302 3.09 15.85 6.52
C PHE A 302 2.94 17.05 7.46
N PRO A 303 2.00 18.00 7.22
CA PRO A 303 0.93 17.96 6.19
C PRO A 303 1.29 18.63 4.85
N ASN A 304 2.53 19.10 4.66
CA ASN A 304 2.92 19.92 3.50
C ASN A 304 3.65 19.11 2.41
N HIS A 305 3.57 17.78 2.45
CA HIS A 305 4.33 16.88 1.58
C HIS A 305 3.76 16.71 0.17
N TRP A 306 2.49 17.06 -0.04
CA TRP A 306 1.72 16.64 -1.20
C TRP A 306 1.92 17.53 -2.44
N LYS A 307 2.46 18.74 -2.29
CA LYS A 307 2.58 19.74 -3.37
C LYS A 307 4.03 19.85 -3.88
N GLY A 308 4.20 19.69 -5.20
CA GLY A 308 5.43 19.97 -5.92
C GLY A 308 5.34 21.24 -6.77
N GLU A 309 6.24 21.34 -7.74
CA GLU A 309 6.29 22.43 -8.70
C GLU A 309 5.42 22.15 -9.94
N ASN A 310 5.12 23.19 -10.72
CA ASN A 310 4.49 23.05 -12.05
C ASN A 310 3.17 22.24 -12.06
N GLY A 311 2.38 22.31 -10.97
CA GLY A 311 1.12 21.58 -10.86
C GLY A 311 1.29 20.07 -10.64
N LEU A 312 2.47 19.61 -10.21
CA LEU A 312 2.71 18.24 -9.79
C LEU A 312 2.29 18.04 -8.33
N TYR A 313 1.57 16.95 -8.06
CA TYR A 313 1.13 16.59 -6.71
C TYR A 313 1.35 15.10 -6.43
N CYS A 314 1.41 14.72 -5.15
CA CYS A 314 1.44 13.33 -4.72
C CYS A 314 0.40 13.08 -3.61
N VAL A 315 -0.22 11.90 -3.65
CA VAL A 315 -1.37 11.56 -2.79
C VAL A 315 -1.13 10.25 -2.06
N GLY A 316 -1.26 10.25 -0.74
CA GLY A 316 -1.15 9.04 0.07
C GLY A 316 0.28 8.52 0.26
N LEU A 317 1.29 9.33 -0.05
CA LEU A 317 2.71 8.97 0.10
C LEU A 317 3.30 9.37 1.47
N ALA A 318 2.56 10.12 2.29
CA ALA A 318 2.96 10.47 3.66
C ALA A 318 2.97 9.30 4.65
N ARG A 319 2.61 8.08 4.19
CA ARG A 319 2.41 6.92 5.05
C ARG A 319 1.46 7.30 6.19
N ARG A 320 0.22 7.69 5.92
CA ARG A 320 -0.83 7.89 6.95
C ARG A 320 -2.11 7.13 6.62
N GLY A 321 -1.98 6.06 5.83
CA GLY A 321 -3.09 5.26 5.37
C GLY A 321 -4.11 6.06 4.54
N LEU A 322 -5.35 5.57 4.54
CA LEU A 322 -6.46 6.17 3.80
C LEU A 322 -6.83 7.57 4.30
N TYR A 323 -6.69 7.82 5.61
CA TYR A 323 -6.88 9.15 6.19
C TYR A 323 -5.95 10.21 5.57
N GLY A 324 -4.65 9.91 5.50
CA GLY A 324 -3.70 10.83 4.87
C GLY A 324 -4.00 11.05 3.39
N ALA A 325 -4.34 9.99 2.66
CA ALA A 325 -4.71 10.09 1.25
C ALA A 325 -5.97 10.96 1.02
N ALA A 326 -6.96 10.83 1.91
CA ALA A 326 -8.18 11.65 1.87
C ALA A 326 -7.88 13.15 2.07
N MET A 327 -7.00 13.48 3.03
CA MET A 327 -6.63 14.88 3.27
C MET A 327 -5.77 15.46 2.15
N ASP A 328 -4.83 14.66 1.61
CA ASP A 328 -4.04 15.05 0.43
C ASP A 328 -4.95 15.35 -0.76
N ALA A 329 -5.92 14.47 -1.04
CA ALA A 329 -6.88 14.63 -2.13
C ALA A 329 -7.69 15.92 -2.03
N GLN A 330 -8.21 16.26 -0.84
CA GLN A 330 -8.95 17.50 -0.62
C GLN A 330 -8.07 18.73 -0.84
N ASN A 331 -6.89 18.76 -0.21
CA ASN A 331 -5.96 19.88 -0.32
C ASN A 331 -5.54 20.15 -1.78
N ILE A 332 -5.34 19.09 -2.56
CA ILE A 332 -5.00 19.19 -3.99
C ILE A 332 -6.16 19.76 -4.78
N ALA A 333 -7.38 19.24 -4.58
CA ALA A 333 -8.56 19.73 -5.29
C ALA A 333 -8.81 21.22 -5.00
N ASP A 334 -8.75 21.63 -3.73
CA ASP A 334 -8.93 23.02 -3.32
C ASP A 334 -7.84 23.92 -3.90
N HIS A 335 -6.59 23.45 -3.92
CA HIS A 335 -5.49 24.20 -4.50
C HIS A 335 -5.66 24.38 -6.02
N ILE A 336 -6.05 23.33 -6.75
CA ILE A 336 -6.30 23.42 -8.20
C ILE A 336 -7.49 24.34 -8.47
N PHE A 337 -8.58 24.24 -7.69
CA PHE A 337 -9.74 25.12 -7.82
C PHE A 337 -9.34 26.60 -7.70
N ASN A 338 -8.51 26.93 -6.71
CA ASN A 338 -8.01 28.28 -6.49
C ASN A 338 -7.04 28.77 -7.59
N LEU A 339 -6.40 27.86 -8.33
CA LEU A 339 -5.55 28.21 -9.46
C LEU A 339 -6.36 28.51 -10.72
N ILE A 340 -7.45 27.78 -10.95
CA ILE A 340 -8.27 27.92 -12.17
C ILE A 340 -9.40 28.95 -12.02
N SER A 341 -9.75 29.32 -10.78
CA SER A 341 -10.78 30.32 -10.49
C SER A 341 -10.23 31.76 -10.43
N LYS A 342 -8.91 31.92 -10.60
CA LYS A 342 -8.24 33.20 -10.81
C LYS A 342 -8.06 33.42 -12.30
#